data_AF-A0A9P8AUP5-F1
#
_entry.id   AF-A0A9P8AUP5-F1
#
_cell.length_a   1.000
_cell.length_b   1.000
_cell.length_c   1.000
_cell.angle_alpha   90.00
_cell.angle_beta   90.00
_cell.angle_gamma   90.00
#
_symmetry.space_group_name_H-M   'P 1'
#
loop_
_entity.id
_entity.type
_entity.pdbx_description
1 polymer ?
#
loop_
_entity_poly.entity_id
_entity_poly.type
_entity_poly.pdbx_seq_one_letter_code
_entity_poly.pdbx_strand_id
1 'polypeptide(L)' 'FIPSLPDELPITNGETIQIIQEFDDGWALCVNGREEQGMVPLECLERVTSSSG' A
#
# COMPACT_ATOMS: atom_id res chain seq x y z
N PHE A 1 -2.53 -8.03 5.30
CA PHE A 1 -1.62 -7.58 6.38
C PHE A 1 -2.47 -7.23 7.59
N ILE A 2 -2.07 -7.57 8.82
CA ILE A 2 -2.83 -7.23 10.03
C ILE A 2 -2.15 -6.01 10.68
N PRO A 3 -2.67 -4.80 10.50
CA PRO A 3 -2.08 -3.62 11.12
C PRO A 3 -2.17 -3.72 12.64
N SER A 4 -1.07 -3.40 13.32
CA SER A 4 -1.00 -3.31 14.78
C SER A 4 -1.04 -1.86 15.27
N LEU A 5 -0.71 -0.90 14.38
CA LEU A 5 -0.71 0.52 14.67
C LEU A 5 -1.95 1.21 14.07
N PRO A 6 -2.44 2.30 14.69
CA PRO A 6 -3.57 3.06 14.16
C PRO A 6 -3.24 3.80 12.85
N ASP A 7 -1.96 4.05 12.57
CA ASP A 7 -1.50 4.74 11.35
C ASP A 7 -1.33 3.80 10.14
N GLU A 8 -1.45 2.49 10.32
CA GLU A 8 -1.30 1.51 9.24
C GLU A 8 -2.63 1.28 8.51
N LEU A 9 -2.59 1.35 7.17
CA LEU A 9 -3.78 1.11 6.37
C LEU A 9 -4.01 -0.41 6.24
N PRO A 10 -5.16 -0.95 6.67
CA PRO A 10 -5.48 -2.35 6.47
C PRO A 10 -5.67 -2.64 4.97
N ILE A 11 -4.78 -3.44 4.40
CA ILE A 11 -4.87 -3.89 3.02
C ILE A 11 -5.16 -5.40 2.93
N THR A 12 -6.01 -5.77 1.98
CA THR A 12 -6.39 -7.17 1.70
C THR A 12 -5.84 -7.60 0.34
N ASN A 13 -5.51 -8.89 0.19
CA ASN A 13 -5.06 -9.42 -1.09
C ASN A 13 -6.12 -9.22 -2.19
N GLY A 14 -5.72 -8.59 -3.30
CA GLY A 14 -6.63 -8.24 -4.40
C GLY A 14 -7.39 -6.92 -4.21
N GLU A 15 -7.13 -6.17 -3.14
CA GLU A 15 -7.62 -4.81 -3.01
C GLU A 15 -6.79 -3.83 -3.84
N THR A 16 -7.46 -2.91 -4.52
CA THR A 16 -6.82 -1.83 -5.27
C THR A 16 -6.66 -0.61 -4.39
N ILE A 17 -5.42 -0.20 -4.15
CA ILE A 17 -5.07 1.02 -3.42
C ILE A 17 -4.23 1.93 -4.31
N GLN A 18 -4.29 3.23 -4.05
CA GLN A 18 -3.52 4.23 -4.77
C GLN A 18 -2.35 4.72 -3.91
N ILE A 19 -1.13 4.61 -4.44
CA ILE A 19 0.07 5.15 -3.80
C ILE A 19 0.06 6.67 -3.93
N ILE A 20 0.09 7.39 -2.81
CA ILE A 20 0.13 8.85 -2.73
C ILE A 20 1.57 9.34 -2.62
N GLN A 21 2.36 8.71 -1.74
CA GLN A 21 3.75 9.09 -1.51
C GLN A 21 4.58 7.86 -1.14
N GLU A 22 5.74 7.71 -1.75
CA GLU A 22 6.73 6.70 -1.38
C GLU A 22 7.81 7.32 -0.49
N PHE A 23 8.27 6.57 0.51
CA PHE A 23 9.33 6.97 1.42
C PHE A 23 10.57 6.09 1.24
N ASP A 24 11.75 6.65 1.47
CA ASP A 24 13.02 5.93 1.35
C ASP A 24 13.22 4.82 2.41
N ASP A 25 12.47 4.84 3.51
CA ASP A 25 12.50 3.82 4.57
C ASP A 25 11.77 2.50 4.21
N GLY A 26 11.23 2.37 2.99
CA GLY A 26 10.55 1.15 2.55
C GLY A 26 9.04 1.11 2.83
N TRP A 27 8.43 2.27 3.04
CA TRP A 27 6.99 2.43 3.22
C TRP A 27 6.40 3.36 2.16
N ALA A 28 5.11 3.25 1.92
CA ALA A 28 4.37 4.19 1.09
C ALA A 28 3.02 4.53 1.72
N LEU A 29 2.67 5.82 1.67
CA LEU A 29 1.35 6.31 2.02
C LEU A 29 0.41 5.95 0.89
N CYS A 30 -0.60 5.13 1.17
CA CYS A 30 -1.61 4.73 0.22
C CYS A 30 -2.99 5.21 0.66
N VAL A 31 -3.91 5.34 -0.29
CA VAL A 31 -5.32 5.63 -0.03
C VAL A 31 -6.21 4.54 -0.61
N ASN A 32 -7.20 4.10 0.16
CA ASN A 32 -8.20 3.14 -0.29
C ASN A 32 -9.40 3.83 -0.96
N GLY A 33 -10.35 3.05 -1.48
CA GLY A 33 -11.58 3.57 -2.07
C GLY A 33 -12.56 4.25 -1.10
N ARG A 34 -12.26 4.24 0.21
CA ARG A 34 -13.04 4.90 1.26
C ARG A 34 -12.43 6.24 1.68
N GLU A 35 -11.46 6.75 0.91
CA GLU A 35 -10.70 7.96 1.23
C GLU A 35 -9.89 7.84 2.53
N GLU A 36 -9.65 6.63 3.01
CA GLU A 36 -8.80 6.37 4.18
C GLU A 36 -7.35 6.25 3.73
N GLN A 37 -6.49 7.04 4.37
CA GLN A 37 -5.06 7.08 4.12
C GLN A 37 -4.32 6.40 5.26
N GLY A 38 -3.27 5.66 4.92
CA GLY A 38 -2.38 5.10 5.93
C GLY A 38 -1.15 4.47 5.31
N MET A 39 -0.25 4.06 6.20
CA MET A 39 1.06 3.54 5.83
C MET A 39 0.95 2.08 5.41
N VAL A 40 1.55 1.75 4.27
CA VAL A 40 1.62 0.39 3.74
C VAL A 40 3.09 0.06 3.40
N PRO A 41 3.62 -1.09 3.81
CA PRO A 41 4.99 -1.49 3.49
C PRO A 41 5.14 -1.80 2.00
N LEU A 42 6.24 -1.36 1.38
CA LEU A 42 6.51 -1.61 -0.04
C LEU A 42 6.59 -3.11 -0.36
N GLU A 43 6.97 -3.95 0.60
CA GLU A 43 6.97 -5.42 0.43
C GLU A 43 5.58 -6.01 0.16
N CYS A 44 4.50 -5.33 0.56
CA CYS A 44 3.13 -5.73 0.24
C CYS A 44 2.62 -5.13 -1.08
N LEU A 45 3.35 -4.17 -1.66
CA LEU A 45 2.96 -3.49 -2.89
C LEU A 45 3.63 -4.17 -4.07
N GLU A 46 2.86 -4.93 -4.84
CA GLU A 46 3.35 -5.49 -6.09
C GLU A 46 3.19 -4.46 -7.21
N ARG A 47 4.31 -3.88 -7.67
CA ARG A 47 4.29 -3.11 -8.91
C ARG A 47 3.98 -4.08 -10.03
N VAL A 48 2.87 -3.86 -10.72
CA VAL A 48 2.59 -4.52 -12.00
C VAL A 48 3.61 -4.00 -13.01
N THR A 49 4.83 -4.55 -12.97
CA THR A 49 5.73 -4.47 -14.10
C THR A 49 5.06 -5.30 -15.17
N SER A 50 4.55 -4.65 -16.22
CA SER A 50 4.16 -5.34 -17.44
C SER A 50 5.42 -5.96 -18.05
N SER A 51 5.88 -7.05 -17.45
CA SER A 51 6.89 -7.90 -18.04
C SER A 51 6.14 -8.77 -19.02
N SER A 52 5.89 -8.21 -20.20
CA SER A 52 5.64 -9.01 -21.39
C SER A 52 6.90 -9.85 -21.61
N GLY A 53 6.86 -11.12 -21.23
CA GLY A 53 7.87 -12.15 -21.49
C GLY A 53 7.19 -13.37 -22.06
#